data_AF-A0A7X8VVL5-F1
#
_entry.id   AF-A0A7X8VVL5-F1
#
_cell.length_a   1.000
_cell.length_b   1.000
_cell.length_c   1.000
_cell.angle_alpha   90.00
_cell.angle_beta   90.00
_cell.angle_gamma   90.00
#
_symmetry.space_group_name_H-M   'P 1'
#
loop_
_entity.id
_entity.type
_entity.pdbx_description
1 polymer ?
#
loop_
_entity_poly.entity_id
_entity_poly.type
_entity_poly.pdbx_seq_one_letter_code
_entity_poly.pdbx_strand_id
1 'polypeptide(L)'
;MSTPQVAILTSLPQDSLILHAVVNRLLANQVNFTGYRENRIPTEFSADLLKSQLLLLDKGSLDRLTAEQLAEVERFALEKHVSFYDQIGNDPNDRTVINCLTEISINGALAYSGVHSDGEAMPSQDLAVTLDFVADYCRTYLQGNPAFNEFTLHNLRGLECIAESRFGNGSKEYLEIMTALFSRQDEYALPPNHDVLSAWSYAYRHYQLTGERRFAEAMLRVLDRTIAARPRIAGGLLGGAGFQADPLGRHCSPPGALGSNRVRGQGVYTELMHFHGGVLAAATAYSGDEKYLNEAMQLVRYLREHNCDPQDHLPWHFTIQGQSRGSKWGRGAAHILWGLDLMLRFFPEMPADCRQEILDWVEYLGEGLLACQRPDGLWHNILDQKASAPDTSCTMCFLAVYSRLLNQGWLPVPKYRNMLRLAGKAMLRMCYRGGFAENCSGTGFALSQDYYIRRPHNFRMSGQLALALVEADRLLGDSQSW
;
A
#
# COMPACT_ATOMS: atom_id res chain seq x y z
N MET A 1 -41.77 7.25 -3.66
CA MET A 1 -40.58 7.83 -4.34
C MET A 1 -39.37 7.16 -3.74
N SER A 2 -38.51 6.54 -4.55
CA SER A 2 -37.30 5.86 -4.05
C SER A 2 -36.37 6.90 -3.43
N THR A 3 -35.96 6.69 -2.18
CA THR A 3 -34.94 7.52 -1.53
C THR A 3 -33.66 7.49 -2.38
N PRO A 4 -33.03 8.65 -2.66
CA PRO A 4 -31.75 8.68 -3.39
C PRO A 4 -30.71 7.87 -2.63
N GLN A 5 -29.94 7.05 -3.35
CA GLN A 5 -28.93 6.18 -2.73
C GLN A 5 -27.61 6.92 -2.49
N VAL A 6 -27.32 7.94 -3.32
CA VAL A 6 -26.05 8.68 -3.32
C VAL A 6 -26.29 10.19 -3.29
N ALA A 7 -25.56 10.94 -2.47
CA ALA A 7 -25.48 12.40 -2.52
C ALA A 7 -24.14 12.83 -3.13
N ILE A 8 -24.12 13.93 -3.86
CA ILE A 8 -22.90 14.51 -4.45
C ILE A 8 -22.75 15.95 -3.97
N LEU A 9 -21.56 16.29 -3.48
CA LEU A 9 -21.13 17.66 -3.18
C LEU A 9 -19.88 17.97 -3.99
N THR A 10 -19.94 18.97 -4.88
CA THR A 10 -18.87 19.23 -5.84
C THR A 10 -18.35 20.68 -5.83
N SER A 11 -17.04 20.86 -5.95
CA SER A 11 -16.40 22.15 -6.26
C SER A 11 -16.20 22.38 -7.73
N LEU A 12 -16.30 21.30 -8.51
CA LEU A 12 -16.10 21.33 -9.94
C LEU A 12 -17.22 22.11 -10.63
N PRO A 13 -16.90 22.83 -11.72
CA PRO A 13 -17.90 23.41 -12.61
C PRO A 13 -18.92 22.36 -13.07
N GLN A 14 -20.17 22.78 -13.31
CA GLN A 14 -21.25 21.87 -13.70
C GLN A 14 -20.98 21.17 -15.04
N ASP A 15 -20.17 21.79 -15.90
CA ASP A 15 -19.72 21.28 -17.21
C ASP A 15 -18.39 20.51 -17.15
N SER A 16 -17.86 20.24 -15.94
CA SER A 16 -16.63 19.48 -15.75
C SER A 16 -16.74 18.08 -16.37
N LEU A 17 -15.74 17.70 -17.17
CA LEU A 17 -15.63 16.35 -17.72
C LEU A 17 -15.61 15.27 -16.64
N ILE A 18 -15.03 15.56 -15.47
CA ILE A 18 -14.99 14.67 -14.31
C ILE A 18 -16.39 14.51 -13.74
N LEU A 19 -17.12 15.61 -13.52
CA LEU A 19 -18.48 15.57 -12.99
C LEU A 19 -19.43 14.86 -13.95
N HIS A 20 -19.30 15.10 -15.25
CA HIS A 20 -20.06 14.38 -16.28
C HIS A 20 -19.74 12.89 -16.30
N ALA A 21 -18.46 12.51 -16.20
CA ALA A 21 -18.08 11.10 -16.10
C ALA A 21 -18.73 10.45 -14.86
N VAL A 22 -18.74 11.18 -13.73
CA VAL A 22 -19.32 10.70 -12.47
C VAL A 22 -20.81 10.43 -12.61
N VAL A 23 -21.55 11.41 -13.14
CA VAL A 23 -22.99 11.30 -13.39
C VAL A 23 -23.31 10.18 -14.37
N ASN A 24 -22.62 10.12 -15.50
CA ASN A 24 -22.84 9.10 -16.52
C ASN A 24 -22.67 7.68 -15.96
N ARG A 25 -21.71 7.50 -15.05
CA ARG A 25 -21.45 6.19 -14.42
C ARG A 25 -22.54 5.80 -13.42
N LEU A 26 -23.02 6.73 -12.61
CA LEU A 26 -24.14 6.47 -11.69
C LEU A 26 -25.40 6.07 -12.48
N LEU A 27 -25.70 6.81 -13.55
CA LEU A 27 -26.83 6.50 -14.43
C LEU A 27 -26.68 5.15 -15.14
N ALA A 28 -25.48 4.82 -15.63
CA ALA A 28 -25.20 3.53 -16.27
C ALA A 28 -25.41 2.35 -15.31
N ASN A 29 -25.21 2.54 -14.01
CA ASN A 29 -25.45 1.54 -12.97
C ASN A 29 -26.87 1.60 -12.38
N GLN A 30 -27.79 2.34 -13.00
CA GLN A 30 -29.17 2.53 -12.51
C GLN A 30 -29.26 3.11 -11.08
N VAL A 31 -28.24 3.84 -10.65
CA VAL A 31 -28.19 4.44 -9.31
C VAL A 31 -28.78 5.84 -9.35
N ASN A 32 -29.80 6.06 -8.51
CA ASN A 32 -30.38 7.38 -8.30
C ASN A 32 -29.56 8.19 -7.30
N PHE A 33 -29.30 9.45 -7.61
CA PHE A 33 -28.53 10.37 -6.77
C PHE A 33 -29.29 11.67 -6.46
N THR A 34 -29.02 12.22 -5.29
CA THR A 34 -29.46 13.55 -4.85
C THR A 34 -28.54 14.62 -5.39
N GLY A 35 -29.15 15.71 -5.87
CA GLY A 35 -28.45 16.77 -6.59
C GLY A 35 -28.91 16.95 -8.03
N TYR A 36 -30.07 16.42 -8.38
CA TYR A 36 -30.76 16.76 -9.62
C TYR A 36 -32.15 17.31 -9.30
N ARG A 37 -32.20 18.34 -8.44
CA ARG A 37 -33.33 19.27 -8.46
C ARG A 37 -32.95 20.34 -9.47
N GLU A 38 -33.74 20.48 -10.54
CA GLU A 38 -33.54 21.51 -11.58
C GLU A 38 -32.24 21.37 -12.40
N ASN A 39 -31.76 20.13 -12.63
CA ASN A 39 -30.58 19.81 -13.45
C ASN A 39 -29.21 20.32 -12.91
N ARG A 40 -29.04 20.53 -11.59
CA ARG A 40 -27.75 21.03 -11.03
C ARG A 40 -27.30 20.33 -9.75
N ILE A 41 -26.04 19.91 -9.73
CA ILE A 41 -25.39 19.24 -8.59
C ILE A 41 -24.98 20.27 -7.51
N PRO A 42 -25.25 20.02 -6.22
CA PRO A 42 -24.93 20.92 -5.12
C PRO A 42 -23.44 21.29 -5.07
N THR A 43 -23.18 22.59 -4.96
CA THR A 43 -21.82 23.13 -4.74
C THR A 43 -21.60 23.63 -3.31
N GLU A 44 -22.65 23.61 -2.49
CA GLU A 44 -22.65 24.02 -1.09
C GLU A 44 -23.18 22.89 -0.21
N PHE A 45 -22.63 22.79 0.99
CA PHE A 45 -23.03 21.77 1.96
C PHE A 45 -24.45 22.03 2.50
N SER A 46 -25.23 20.97 2.66
CA SER A 46 -26.49 21.00 3.41
C SER A 46 -26.69 19.69 4.18
N ALA A 47 -27.37 19.76 5.33
CA ALA A 47 -27.68 18.58 6.15
C ALA A 47 -28.52 17.53 5.39
N ASP A 48 -29.22 17.91 4.33
CA ASP A 48 -29.97 16.99 3.47
C ASP A 48 -29.06 16.00 2.74
N LEU A 49 -27.80 16.35 2.46
CA LEU A 49 -26.82 15.46 1.85
C LEU A 49 -26.52 14.24 2.75
N LEU A 50 -26.63 14.43 4.07
CA LEU A 50 -26.39 13.40 5.09
C LEU A 50 -27.59 12.46 5.29
N LYS A 51 -28.66 12.62 4.52
CA LYS A 51 -29.80 11.69 4.52
C LYS A 51 -29.53 10.45 3.65
N SER A 52 -28.68 10.57 2.64
CA SER A 52 -28.28 9.48 1.74
C SER A 52 -27.42 8.42 2.45
N GLN A 53 -27.22 7.26 1.82
CA GLN A 53 -26.35 6.20 2.34
C GLN A 53 -24.87 6.45 1.99
N LEU A 54 -24.63 7.12 0.87
CA LEU A 54 -23.31 7.51 0.39
C LEU A 54 -23.26 9.01 0.09
N LEU A 55 -22.17 9.67 0.48
CA LEU A 55 -21.81 11.02 0.09
C LEU A 55 -20.52 10.98 -0.77
N LEU A 56 -20.63 11.42 -2.02
CA LEU A 56 -19.49 11.67 -2.90
C LEU A 56 -19.08 13.13 -2.75
N LEU A 57 -17.80 13.38 -2.48
CA LEU A 57 -17.24 14.73 -2.47
C LEU A 57 -15.87 14.82 -3.14
N ASP A 58 -15.53 15.97 -3.67
CA ASP A 58 -14.15 16.28 -4.04
C ASP A 58 -13.42 17.02 -2.91
N LYS A 59 -12.08 16.97 -2.90
CA LYS A 59 -11.18 17.71 -2.01
C LYS A 59 -11.48 19.21 -2.02
N GLY A 60 -11.77 19.80 -3.18
CA GLY A 60 -12.15 21.21 -3.23
C GLY A 60 -13.43 21.50 -2.45
N SER A 61 -14.37 20.57 -2.39
CA SER A 61 -15.55 20.67 -1.52
C SER A 61 -15.22 20.43 -0.06
N LEU A 62 -14.35 19.47 0.25
CA LEU A 62 -13.86 19.22 1.61
C LEU A 62 -13.18 20.44 2.21
N ASP A 63 -12.29 21.06 1.44
CA ASP A 63 -11.49 22.22 1.84
C ASP A 63 -12.38 23.47 2.11
N ARG A 64 -13.61 23.48 1.59
CA ARG A 64 -14.59 24.57 1.80
C ARG A 64 -15.55 24.34 2.96
N LEU A 65 -15.53 23.17 3.60
CA LEU A 65 -16.40 22.91 4.76
C LEU A 65 -15.95 23.78 5.95
N THR A 66 -16.91 24.34 6.67
CA THR A 66 -16.62 24.93 7.99
C THR A 66 -16.23 23.84 8.99
N ALA A 67 -15.60 24.21 10.11
CA ALA A 67 -15.23 23.25 11.15
C ALA A 67 -16.45 22.45 11.68
N GLU A 68 -17.63 23.10 11.78
CA GLU A 68 -18.87 22.45 12.21
C GLU A 68 -19.39 21.46 11.16
N GLN A 69 -19.38 21.84 9.88
CA GLN A 69 -19.80 20.97 8.78
C GLN A 69 -18.85 19.79 8.58
N LEU A 70 -17.54 20.02 8.73
CA LEU A 70 -16.55 18.96 8.71
C LEU A 70 -16.81 17.96 9.83
N ALA A 71 -17.09 18.44 11.05
CA ALA A 71 -17.45 17.56 12.17
C ALA A 71 -18.76 16.78 11.92
N GLU A 72 -19.73 17.36 11.20
CA GLU A 72 -20.93 16.65 10.77
C GLU A 72 -20.65 15.57 9.72
N VAL A 73 -19.82 15.86 8.73
CA VAL A 73 -19.38 14.88 7.72
C VAL A 73 -18.56 13.76 8.37
N GLU A 74 -17.68 14.09 9.31
CA GLU A 74 -16.91 13.13 10.09
C GLU A 74 -17.83 12.23 10.92
N ARG A 75 -18.84 12.80 11.62
CA ARG A 75 -19.86 12.02 12.33
C ARG A 75 -20.68 11.15 11.38
N PHE A 76 -21.07 11.66 10.23
CA PHE A 76 -21.78 10.88 9.22
C PHE A 76 -20.92 9.71 8.71
N ALA A 77 -19.61 9.92 8.54
CA ALA A 77 -18.67 8.84 8.21
C ALA A 77 -18.52 7.80 9.34
N LEU A 78 -19.02 8.08 10.55
CA LEU A 78 -19.11 7.08 11.63
C LEU A 78 -20.29 6.11 11.46
N GLU A 79 -21.26 6.39 10.61
CA GLU A 79 -22.46 5.55 10.47
C GLU A 79 -22.76 5.17 9.02
N LYS A 80 -22.27 5.99 8.09
CA LYS A 80 -22.54 5.96 6.66
C LYS A 80 -21.27 6.27 5.89
N HIS A 81 -21.38 6.43 4.57
CA HIS A 81 -20.23 6.32 3.69
C HIS A 81 -19.89 7.63 3.00
N VAL A 82 -18.61 7.96 2.98
CA VAL A 82 -18.07 9.20 2.40
C VAL A 82 -16.92 8.80 1.47
N SER A 83 -17.01 9.16 0.18
CA SER A 83 -15.99 8.82 -0.82
C SER A 83 -15.51 10.05 -1.59
N PHE A 84 -14.20 10.06 -1.87
CA PHE A 84 -13.53 11.15 -2.57
C PHE A 84 -13.25 10.77 -4.03
N TYR A 85 -13.82 11.52 -4.98
CA TYR A 85 -13.72 11.20 -6.42
C TYR A 85 -12.73 12.07 -7.20
N ASP A 86 -11.96 12.92 -6.53
CA ASP A 86 -11.09 13.92 -7.16
C ASP A 86 -9.58 13.67 -6.95
N GLN A 87 -9.21 12.42 -6.63
CA GLN A 87 -7.85 11.95 -6.96
C GLN A 87 -7.59 11.93 -8.48
N ILE A 88 -8.59 12.27 -9.28
CA ILE A 88 -8.52 12.62 -10.70
C ILE A 88 -7.84 13.99 -10.80
N GLY A 89 -6.55 14.02 -11.14
CA GLY A 89 -5.86 15.29 -11.39
C GLY A 89 -6.65 16.17 -12.37
N ASN A 90 -6.54 17.49 -12.23
CA ASN A 90 -7.13 18.47 -13.15
C ASN A 90 -6.41 18.48 -14.52
N ASP A 91 -6.07 17.33 -15.10
CA ASP A 91 -5.62 17.27 -16.49
C ASP A 91 -6.85 17.12 -17.40
N PRO A 92 -7.29 18.19 -18.07
CA PRO A 92 -8.46 18.16 -18.93
C PRO A 92 -8.26 17.35 -20.22
N ASN A 93 -7.05 16.85 -20.50
CA ASN A 93 -6.70 16.28 -21.80
C ASN A 93 -6.73 14.75 -21.87
N ASP A 94 -6.87 14.03 -20.75
CA ASP A 94 -6.91 12.56 -20.76
C ASP A 94 -8.26 12.00 -20.29
N ARG A 95 -9.19 11.94 -21.24
CA ARG A 95 -10.53 11.37 -21.04
C ARG A 95 -10.50 9.88 -20.66
N THR A 96 -9.44 9.16 -21.00
CA THR A 96 -9.29 7.74 -20.68
C THR A 96 -8.95 7.57 -19.21
N VAL A 97 -7.98 8.35 -18.70
CA VAL A 97 -7.62 8.38 -17.28
C VAL A 97 -8.79 8.86 -16.42
N ILE A 98 -9.51 9.90 -16.84
CA ILE A 98 -10.71 10.39 -16.12
C ILE A 98 -11.79 9.30 -16.06
N ASN A 99 -12.08 8.64 -17.18
CA ASN A 99 -13.09 7.57 -17.22
C ASN A 99 -12.69 6.36 -16.38
N CYS A 100 -11.41 5.95 -16.42
CA CYS A 100 -10.89 4.89 -15.55
C CYS A 100 -11.04 5.31 -14.09
N LEU A 101 -10.49 6.44 -13.66
CA LEU A 101 -10.50 6.88 -12.26
C LEU A 101 -11.91 7.15 -11.71
N THR A 102 -12.85 7.48 -12.59
CA THR A 102 -14.27 7.61 -12.25
C THR A 102 -14.97 6.25 -12.11
N GLU A 103 -14.67 5.30 -13.00
CA GLU A 103 -15.11 3.90 -12.89
C GLU A 103 -14.63 3.28 -11.56
N ILE A 104 -13.39 3.57 -11.22
CA ILE A 104 -12.66 3.28 -9.97
C ILE A 104 -13.34 3.87 -8.72
N SER A 105 -13.61 5.18 -8.72
CA SER A 105 -14.11 5.89 -7.54
C SER A 105 -15.60 5.62 -7.29
N ILE A 106 -16.38 5.42 -8.35
CA ILE A 106 -17.83 5.23 -8.25
C ILE A 106 -18.18 3.77 -8.05
N ASN A 107 -17.57 2.84 -8.78
CA ASN A 107 -17.88 1.43 -8.56
C ASN A 107 -17.43 0.97 -7.15
N GLY A 108 -16.31 1.49 -6.64
CA GLY A 108 -15.87 1.27 -5.25
C GLY A 108 -16.77 1.93 -4.20
N ALA A 109 -17.26 3.16 -4.46
CA ALA A 109 -18.16 3.84 -3.53
C ALA A 109 -19.58 3.23 -3.50
N LEU A 110 -20.06 2.71 -4.63
CA LEU A 110 -21.33 1.99 -4.75
C LEU A 110 -21.26 0.60 -4.10
N ALA A 111 -20.13 -0.10 -4.24
CA ALA A 111 -19.88 -1.40 -3.58
C ALA A 111 -19.99 -1.32 -2.05
N TYR A 112 -19.65 -0.17 -1.47
CA TYR A 112 -19.65 0.07 -0.02
C TYR A 112 -21.05 0.33 0.56
N SER A 113 -22.00 0.91 -0.20
CA SER A 113 -23.39 1.18 0.26
C SER A 113 -24.34 -0.02 0.21
N GLY A 114 -23.82 -1.24 0.09
CA GLY A 114 -24.61 -2.46 -0.07
C GLY A 114 -25.08 -2.71 -1.51
N VAL A 115 -24.61 -1.91 -2.48
CA VAL A 115 -24.72 -2.20 -3.92
C VAL A 115 -23.41 -2.86 -4.36
N HIS A 116 -23.16 -4.07 -3.88
CA HIS A 116 -21.98 -4.82 -4.28
C HIS A 116 -22.02 -5.09 -5.80
N SER A 117 -21.02 -4.62 -6.54
CA SER A 117 -20.53 -5.44 -7.64
C SER A 117 -19.69 -6.55 -7.01
N ASP A 118 -20.06 -7.79 -7.25
CA ASP A 118 -19.34 -8.99 -6.84
C ASP A 118 -17.92 -9.13 -7.44
N GLY A 119 -17.47 -8.18 -8.27
CA GLY A 119 -16.26 -8.32 -9.08
C GLY A 119 -16.34 -9.47 -10.10
N GLU A 120 -17.42 -10.25 -10.11
CA GLU A 120 -17.69 -11.29 -11.11
C GLU A 120 -17.93 -10.67 -12.48
N ALA A 121 -18.40 -9.41 -12.51
CA ALA A 121 -18.65 -8.65 -13.73
C ALA A 121 -17.53 -7.67 -14.13
N MET A 122 -16.39 -7.62 -13.44
CA MET A 122 -15.23 -6.85 -13.93
C MET A 122 -14.73 -7.47 -15.23
N PRO A 123 -14.46 -6.68 -16.28
CA PRO A 123 -13.99 -7.25 -17.54
C PRO A 123 -12.70 -8.01 -17.30
N SER A 124 -12.70 -9.31 -17.60
CA SER A 124 -11.47 -10.10 -17.59
C SER A 124 -10.47 -9.44 -18.54
N GLN A 125 -9.25 -9.23 -18.07
CA GLN A 125 -8.16 -8.75 -18.90
C GLN A 125 -7.08 -9.80 -19.01
N ASP A 126 -6.48 -9.86 -20.18
CA ASP A 126 -5.27 -10.63 -20.38
C ASP A 126 -4.16 -10.09 -19.46
N LEU A 127 -3.41 -10.99 -18.83
CA LEU A 127 -2.38 -10.63 -17.86
C LEU A 127 -1.32 -9.71 -18.51
N ALA A 128 -0.92 -9.96 -19.76
CA ALA A 128 0.05 -9.10 -20.45
C ALA A 128 -0.50 -7.68 -20.60
N VAL A 129 -1.78 -7.54 -20.99
CA VAL A 129 -2.44 -6.23 -21.10
C VAL A 129 -2.49 -5.52 -19.74
N THR A 130 -2.82 -6.23 -18.66
CA THR A 130 -2.79 -5.64 -17.31
C THR A 130 -1.39 -5.16 -16.94
N LEU A 131 -0.35 -5.96 -17.22
CA LEU A 131 1.04 -5.62 -16.91
C LEU A 131 1.55 -4.44 -17.76
N ASP A 132 1.11 -4.28 -19.01
CA ASP A 132 1.43 -3.12 -19.84
C ASP A 132 0.94 -1.82 -19.18
N PHE A 133 -0.31 -1.80 -18.69
CA PHE A 133 -0.84 -0.64 -17.96
C PHE A 133 -0.05 -0.36 -16.66
N VAL A 134 0.37 -1.41 -15.93
CA VAL A 134 1.20 -1.23 -14.73
C VAL A 134 2.57 -0.66 -15.10
N ALA A 135 3.19 -1.16 -16.18
CA ALA A 135 4.48 -0.68 -16.67
C ALA A 135 4.41 0.80 -17.05
N ASP A 136 3.37 1.21 -17.79
CA ASP A 136 3.14 2.60 -18.19
C ASP A 136 2.97 3.53 -16.98
N TYR A 137 2.21 3.10 -15.97
CA TYR A 137 2.07 3.84 -14.72
C TYR A 137 3.40 3.95 -13.97
N CYS A 138 4.12 2.84 -13.79
CA CYS A 138 5.39 2.82 -13.08
C CYS A 138 6.44 3.71 -13.79
N ARG A 139 6.53 3.61 -15.11
CA ARG A 139 7.41 4.44 -15.95
C ARG A 139 7.11 5.91 -15.74
N THR A 140 5.85 6.32 -15.93
CA THR A 140 5.40 7.71 -15.78
C THR A 140 5.70 8.23 -14.38
N TYR A 141 5.36 7.44 -13.35
CA TYR A 141 5.60 7.80 -11.94
C TYR A 141 7.09 8.03 -11.66
N LEU A 142 7.96 7.08 -12.01
CA LEU A 142 9.40 7.12 -11.70
C LEU A 142 10.13 8.20 -12.51
N GLN A 143 9.74 8.41 -13.78
CA GLN A 143 10.31 9.46 -14.62
C GLN A 143 9.95 10.86 -14.12
N GLY A 144 8.77 11.02 -13.51
CA GLY A 144 8.29 12.23 -12.83
C GLY A 144 9.11 12.68 -11.61
N ASN A 145 10.20 11.98 -11.30
CA ASN A 145 11.13 12.28 -10.19
C ASN A 145 10.43 12.38 -8.82
N PRO A 146 9.75 11.31 -8.37
CA PRO A 146 9.09 11.30 -7.08
C PRO A 146 10.13 11.39 -5.96
N ALA A 147 9.73 11.94 -4.82
CA ALA A 147 10.52 11.79 -3.60
C ALA A 147 10.64 10.30 -3.24
N PHE A 148 11.78 9.90 -2.68
CA PHE A 148 11.95 8.53 -2.19
C PHE A 148 11.00 8.24 -1.03
N ASN A 149 10.29 7.11 -1.14
CA ASN A 149 9.32 6.56 -0.19
C ASN A 149 8.95 5.14 -0.65
N GLU A 150 8.04 4.49 0.08
CA GLU A 150 7.54 3.15 -0.20
C GLU A 150 6.90 3.02 -1.57
N PHE A 151 6.23 4.05 -2.07
CA PHE A 151 5.60 4.01 -3.40
C PHE A 151 6.64 4.01 -4.51
N THR A 152 7.74 4.75 -4.32
CA THR A 152 8.91 4.68 -5.21
C THR A 152 9.49 3.27 -5.22
N LEU A 153 9.67 2.65 -4.05
CA LEU A 153 10.12 1.26 -3.96
C LEU A 153 9.15 0.28 -4.65
N HIS A 154 7.84 0.41 -4.42
CA HIS A 154 6.83 -0.44 -5.04
C HIS A 154 6.84 -0.36 -6.57
N ASN A 155 7.01 0.83 -7.13
CA ASN A 155 7.07 1.02 -8.58
C ASN A 155 8.40 0.53 -9.18
N LEU A 156 9.53 0.69 -8.47
CA LEU A 156 10.80 0.06 -8.87
C LEU A 156 10.69 -1.47 -8.90
N ARG A 157 10.11 -2.07 -7.85
CA ARG A 157 9.84 -3.51 -7.76
C ARG A 157 8.94 -4.01 -8.86
N GLY A 158 7.84 -3.30 -9.13
CA GLY A 158 6.90 -3.67 -10.18
C GLY A 158 7.54 -3.67 -11.57
N LEU A 159 8.23 -2.57 -11.91
CA LEU A 159 8.85 -2.43 -13.24
C LEU A 159 9.97 -3.47 -13.45
N GLU A 160 10.79 -3.71 -12.43
CA GLU A 160 11.80 -4.77 -12.47
C GLU A 160 11.20 -6.16 -12.63
N CYS A 161 10.14 -6.46 -11.87
CA CYS A 161 9.46 -7.74 -11.93
C CYS A 161 8.88 -8.01 -13.32
N ILE A 162 8.28 -6.99 -13.96
CA ILE A 162 7.81 -7.06 -15.35
C ILE A 162 8.98 -7.31 -16.30
N ALA A 163 10.06 -6.53 -16.17
CA ALA A 163 11.24 -6.63 -17.04
C ALA A 163 11.88 -8.03 -17.02
N GLU A 164 11.86 -8.71 -15.87
CA GLU A 164 12.39 -10.06 -15.66
C GLU A 164 11.34 -11.18 -15.91
N SER A 165 10.11 -10.84 -16.27
CA SER A 165 9.05 -11.82 -16.55
C SER A 165 9.05 -12.27 -18.01
N ARG A 166 8.25 -13.30 -18.33
CA ARG A 166 8.00 -13.72 -19.72
C ARG A 166 7.26 -12.67 -20.56
N PHE A 167 6.73 -11.62 -19.93
CA PHE A 167 6.03 -10.50 -20.57
C PHE A 167 6.96 -9.30 -20.82
N GLY A 168 8.15 -9.30 -20.22
CA GLY A 168 9.11 -8.20 -20.33
C GLY A 168 9.99 -8.27 -21.58
N ASN A 169 10.65 -7.16 -21.90
CA ASN A 169 11.65 -7.05 -22.97
C ASN A 169 13.09 -6.91 -22.43
N GLY A 170 13.32 -7.31 -21.17
CA GLY A 170 14.59 -7.18 -20.46
C GLY A 170 14.73 -5.88 -19.65
N SER A 171 15.88 -5.70 -19.01
CA SER A 171 16.09 -4.69 -17.96
C SER A 171 16.59 -3.33 -18.44
N LYS A 172 16.76 -3.11 -19.75
CA LYS A 172 17.42 -1.90 -20.28
C LYS A 172 16.66 -0.62 -19.90
N GLU A 173 15.38 -0.53 -20.22
CA GLU A 173 14.56 0.65 -19.91
C GLU A 173 14.47 0.88 -18.39
N TYR A 174 14.21 -0.19 -17.64
CA TYR A 174 14.18 -0.15 -16.18
C TYR A 174 15.49 0.41 -15.58
N LEU A 175 16.63 -0.02 -16.10
CA LEU A 175 17.94 0.46 -15.65
C LEU A 175 18.17 1.94 -15.99
N GLU A 176 17.76 2.40 -17.17
CA GLU A 176 17.84 3.81 -17.56
C GLU A 176 16.99 4.70 -16.62
N ILE A 177 15.77 4.28 -16.33
CA ILE A 177 14.86 4.96 -15.39
C ILE A 177 15.45 4.99 -13.98
N MET A 178 15.95 3.86 -13.48
CA MET A 178 16.57 3.76 -12.17
C MET A 178 17.81 4.67 -12.06
N THR A 179 18.69 4.64 -13.07
CA THR A 179 19.90 5.49 -13.11
C THR A 179 19.56 6.98 -13.07
N ALA A 180 18.57 7.40 -13.88
CA ALA A 180 18.11 8.79 -13.89
C ALA A 180 17.47 9.19 -12.55
N LEU A 181 16.68 8.29 -11.95
CA LEU A 181 16.02 8.53 -10.67
C LEU A 181 17.03 8.73 -9.53
N PHE A 182 18.01 7.83 -9.39
CA PHE A 182 19.05 7.93 -8.35
C PHE A 182 19.98 9.12 -8.56
N SER A 183 20.27 9.49 -9.82
CA SER A 183 21.09 10.67 -10.14
C SER A 183 20.51 12.00 -9.64
N ARG A 184 19.20 12.03 -9.36
CA ARG A 184 18.46 13.23 -8.91
C ARG A 184 18.27 13.29 -7.39
N GLN A 185 18.65 12.25 -6.66
CA GLN A 185 18.46 12.22 -5.20
C GLN A 185 19.56 12.97 -4.46
N ASP A 186 19.17 13.68 -3.40
CA ASP A 186 20.11 14.29 -2.47
C ASP A 186 20.58 13.27 -1.44
N GLU A 187 21.76 12.70 -1.67
CA GLU A 187 22.42 11.75 -0.77
C GLU A 187 23.02 12.40 0.50
N TYR A 188 23.01 13.74 0.59
CA TYR A 188 23.48 14.46 1.76
C TYR A 188 22.36 14.86 2.71
N ALA A 189 21.13 14.91 2.23
CA ALA A 189 19.95 15.17 3.05
C ALA A 189 19.69 14.02 4.01
N LEU A 190 19.58 14.33 5.30
CA LEU A 190 19.07 13.38 6.27
C LEU A 190 17.59 13.08 5.96
N PRO A 191 17.19 11.80 5.80
CA PRO A 191 15.82 11.42 5.51
C PRO A 191 14.82 12.00 6.53
N PRO A 192 13.75 12.68 6.09
CA PRO A 192 12.77 13.31 6.99
C PRO A 192 11.99 12.29 7.81
N ASN A 193 11.80 11.07 7.29
CA ASN A 193 11.15 9.96 7.95
C ASN A 193 11.81 8.65 7.50
N HIS A 194 11.39 7.52 8.09
CA HIS A 194 11.97 6.22 7.76
C HIS A 194 11.52 5.70 6.39
N ASP A 195 10.33 6.08 5.92
CA ASP A 195 9.75 5.62 4.66
C ASP A 195 10.68 5.91 3.45
N VAL A 196 11.38 7.05 3.47
CA VAL A 196 12.38 7.43 2.46
C VAL A 196 13.52 6.42 2.31
N LEU A 197 13.85 5.65 3.36
CA LEU A 197 14.95 4.68 3.34
C LEU A 197 14.64 3.46 2.46
N SER A 198 13.36 3.11 2.30
CA SER A 198 12.95 1.88 1.62
C SER A 198 13.47 1.79 0.19
N ALA A 199 13.33 2.86 -0.59
CA ALA A 199 13.77 2.94 -1.98
C ALA A 199 15.30 2.93 -2.14
N TRP A 200 16.06 3.31 -1.12
CA TRP A 200 17.54 3.26 -1.17
C TRP A 200 18.09 1.84 -1.28
N SER A 201 17.33 0.81 -0.89
CA SER A 201 17.71 -0.60 -1.10
C SER A 201 18.02 -0.93 -2.58
N TYR A 202 17.37 -0.24 -3.52
CA TYR A 202 17.60 -0.41 -4.95
C TYR A 202 18.91 0.22 -5.46
N ALA A 203 19.61 0.99 -4.63
CA ALA A 203 20.96 1.44 -4.97
C ALA A 203 21.94 0.26 -5.11
N TYR A 204 21.78 -0.75 -4.24
CA TYR A 204 22.53 -2.00 -4.37
C TYR A 204 22.10 -2.79 -5.60
N ARG A 205 20.80 -2.79 -5.94
CA ARG A 205 20.32 -3.43 -7.17
C ARG A 205 20.93 -2.80 -8.42
N HIS A 206 21.04 -1.48 -8.46
CA HIS A 206 21.74 -0.76 -9.53
C HIS A 206 23.21 -1.21 -9.64
N TYR A 207 23.92 -1.31 -8.51
CA TYR A 207 25.28 -1.85 -8.49
C TYR A 207 25.35 -3.29 -9.01
N GLN A 208 24.43 -4.18 -8.61
CA GLN A 208 24.38 -5.56 -9.10
C GLN A 208 24.22 -5.66 -10.62
N LEU A 209 23.49 -4.71 -11.23
CA LEU A 209 23.22 -4.69 -12.67
C LEU A 209 24.33 -4.02 -13.49
N THR A 210 25.09 -3.10 -12.90
CA THR A 210 26.02 -2.22 -13.65
C THR A 210 27.47 -2.28 -13.21
N GLY A 211 27.73 -2.71 -11.98
CA GLY A 211 29.02 -2.54 -11.30
C GLY A 211 29.31 -1.10 -10.85
N GLU A 212 28.42 -0.13 -11.10
CA GLU A 212 28.61 1.27 -10.69
C GLU A 212 28.42 1.42 -9.18
N ARG A 213 29.47 1.88 -8.50
CA ARG A 213 29.51 1.97 -7.04
C ARG A 213 28.82 3.20 -6.47
N ARG A 214 28.66 4.25 -7.28
CA ARG A 214 28.23 5.60 -6.84
C ARG A 214 27.00 5.56 -5.95
N PHE A 215 25.91 4.92 -6.40
CA PHE A 215 24.65 4.92 -5.66
C PHE A 215 24.69 3.99 -4.46
N ALA A 216 25.35 2.84 -4.54
CA ALA A 216 25.53 1.95 -3.40
C ALA A 216 26.34 2.60 -2.27
N GLU A 217 27.38 3.38 -2.60
CA GLU A 217 28.11 4.17 -1.61
C GLU A 217 27.27 5.34 -1.06
N ALA A 218 26.41 5.94 -1.87
CA ALA A 218 25.45 6.95 -1.42
C ALA A 218 24.45 6.37 -0.41
N MET A 219 23.93 5.16 -0.66
CA MET A 219 23.09 4.42 0.28
C MET A 219 23.78 4.25 1.64
N LEU A 220 25.06 3.83 1.67
CA LEU A 220 25.82 3.71 2.92
C LEU A 220 25.93 5.05 3.65
N ARG A 221 26.25 6.14 2.92
CA ARG A 221 26.34 7.49 3.50
C ARG A 221 25.02 7.94 4.12
N VAL A 222 23.89 7.67 3.46
CA VAL A 222 22.55 8.00 3.95
C VAL A 222 22.22 7.18 5.20
N LEU A 223 22.49 5.87 5.19
CA LEU A 223 22.26 4.99 6.33
C LEU A 223 23.12 5.37 7.53
N ASP A 224 24.42 5.57 7.36
CA ASP A 224 25.32 5.91 8.46
C ASP A 224 24.92 7.22 9.14
N ARG A 225 24.56 8.25 8.35
CA ARG A 225 24.03 9.50 8.91
C ARG A 225 22.70 9.29 9.62
N THR A 226 21.84 8.45 9.07
CA THR A 226 20.54 8.15 9.66
C THR A 226 20.69 7.43 10.99
N ILE A 227 21.56 6.43 11.07
CA ILE A 227 21.90 5.68 12.27
C ILE A 227 22.51 6.60 13.33
N ALA A 228 23.41 7.50 12.93
CA ALA A 228 24.07 8.43 13.85
C ALA A 228 23.13 9.53 14.37
N ALA A 229 22.20 10.02 13.54
CA ALA A 229 21.35 11.15 13.89
C ALA A 229 20.07 10.77 14.65
N ARG A 230 19.58 9.53 14.50
CA ARG A 230 18.29 9.11 15.07
C ARG A 230 18.45 8.56 16.49
N PRO A 231 17.52 8.89 17.41
CA PRO A 231 17.54 8.34 18.76
C PRO A 231 17.21 6.85 18.73
N ARG A 232 17.60 6.16 19.80
CA ARG A 232 17.21 4.77 20.04
C ARG A 232 15.94 4.70 20.89
N ILE A 233 15.05 3.78 20.55
CA ILE A 233 13.79 3.53 21.26
C ILE A 233 13.83 2.17 21.96
N ALA A 234 12.68 1.69 22.45
CA ALA A 234 12.58 0.38 23.09
C ALA A 234 13.26 -0.72 22.25
N GLY A 235 14.01 -1.58 22.91
CA GLY A 235 14.77 -2.63 22.25
C GLY A 235 16.01 -2.14 21.48
N GLY A 236 16.46 -0.88 21.65
CA GLY A 236 17.65 -0.33 20.99
C GLY A 236 17.46 0.04 19.51
N LEU A 237 16.21 0.01 19.03
CA LEU A 237 15.87 0.23 17.63
C LEU A 237 16.02 1.70 17.21
N LEU A 238 16.25 1.93 15.91
CA LEU A 238 16.23 3.27 15.32
C LEU A 238 14.83 3.88 15.39
N GLY A 239 14.69 5.01 16.10
CA GLY A 239 13.44 5.76 16.22
C GLY A 239 13.39 7.06 15.43
N GLY A 240 12.39 7.89 15.75
CA GLY A 240 12.29 9.26 15.23
C GLY A 240 11.41 9.43 13.98
N ALA A 241 10.35 8.66 13.82
CA ALA A 241 9.26 9.02 12.91
C ALA A 241 8.60 10.31 13.44
N GLY A 242 8.55 11.37 12.64
CA GLY A 242 8.08 12.71 13.04
C GLY A 242 6.84 12.72 13.95
N PHE A 243 7.09 12.88 15.24
CA PHE A 243 6.08 13.18 16.26
C PHE A 243 6.70 14.19 17.22
N GLN A 244 5.89 14.86 18.06
CA GLN A 244 6.26 16.03 18.87
C GLN A 244 7.54 15.94 19.74
N ALA A 245 8.17 14.78 19.86
CA ALA A 245 9.57 14.64 20.26
C ALA A 245 10.45 14.44 19.02
N ASP A 246 10.37 15.37 18.06
CA ASP A 246 11.12 15.28 16.81
C ASP A 246 12.58 15.60 17.10
N PRO A 247 13.46 14.58 17.14
CA PRO A 247 14.87 14.79 17.46
C PRO A 247 15.59 15.59 16.35
N LEU A 248 14.96 15.76 15.18
CA LEU A 248 15.46 16.52 14.04
C LEU A 248 14.80 17.91 13.90
N GLY A 249 13.81 18.24 14.75
CA GLY A 249 13.15 19.55 14.78
C GLY A 249 12.37 19.96 13.52
N ARG A 250 11.94 19.00 12.69
CA ARG A 250 11.26 19.20 11.40
C ARG A 250 9.73 19.31 11.50
N HIS A 251 9.13 18.99 12.65
CA HIS A 251 7.68 19.06 12.89
C HIS A 251 6.84 18.30 11.85
N CYS A 252 7.38 17.21 11.29
CA CYS A 252 6.67 16.43 10.27
C CYS A 252 5.44 15.77 10.90
N SER A 253 4.26 15.99 10.31
CA SER A 253 3.06 15.21 10.62
C SER A 253 3.00 14.00 9.68
N PRO A 254 2.72 12.77 10.16
CA PRO A 254 2.53 11.64 9.27
C PRO A 254 1.35 11.91 8.30
N PRO A 255 1.41 11.44 7.05
CA PRO A 255 0.23 11.36 6.20
C PRO A 255 -0.87 10.55 6.90
N GLY A 256 -2.07 11.11 7.03
CA GLY A 256 -3.20 10.44 7.71
C GLY A 256 -3.28 10.63 9.24
N ALA A 257 -2.38 11.43 9.83
CA ALA A 257 -2.43 11.84 11.24
C ALA A 257 -3.19 13.17 11.46
N LEU A 258 -3.71 13.79 10.41
CA LEU A 258 -4.70 14.87 10.54
C LEU A 258 -6.00 14.23 11.06
N GLY A 259 -6.30 14.46 12.34
CA GLY A 259 -7.60 14.11 12.94
C GLY A 259 -7.67 12.87 13.84
N SER A 260 -6.61 12.08 14.03
CA SER A 260 -6.66 10.90 14.91
C SER A 260 -5.87 11.08 16.22
N ASN A 261 -6.44 10.55 17.31
CA ASN A 261 -5.91 10.53 18.67
C ASN A 261 -4.40 10.27 18.71
N ARG A 262 -3.63 11.37 18.78
CA ARG A 262 -2.16 11.38 18.80
C ARG A 262 -1.66 10.45 19.91
N VAL A 263 -1.12 9.30 19.54
CA VAL A 263 -0.40 8.43 20.49
C VAL A 263 0.83 9.21 20.97
N ARG A 264 0.79 9.66 22.22
CA ARG A 264 1.94 10.31 22.88
C ARG A 264 2.88 9.21 23.37
N GLY A 265 3.83 8.79 22.52
CA GLY A 265 4.87 7.82 22.89
C GLY A 265 5.73 7.41 21.71
N GLN A 266 7.00 7.07 21.96
CA GLN A 266 7.88 6.47 20.96
C GLN A 266 7.44 5.01 20.73
N GLY A 267 6.63 4.80 19.71
CA GLY A 267 6.14 3.48 19.33
C GLY A 267 7.02 2.79 18.28
N VAL A 268 7.03 1.46 18.31
CA VAL A 268 7.63 0.62 17.26
C VAL A 268 6.48 0.04 16.43
N TYR A 269 6.45 0.29 15.14
CA TYR A 269 5.36 -0.08 14.25
C TYR A 269 5.83 -0.99 13.13
N THR A 270 4.92 -1.79 12.60
CA THR A 270 5.21 -2.85 11.63
C THR A 270 5.89 -2.36 10.35
N GLU A 271 5.62 -1.12 9.93
CA GLU A 271 6.13 -0.52 8.70
C GLU A 271 7.63 -0.29 8.73
N LEU A 272 8.24 -0.17 9.92
CA LEU A 272 9.69 -0.11 10.07
C LEU A 272 10.40 -1.28 9.38
N MET A 273 9.79 -2.47 9.37
CA MET A 273 10.36 -3.64 8.70
C MET A 273 10.49 -3.42 7.20
N HIS A 274 9.46 -2.88 6.54
CA HIS A 274 9.48 -2.53 5.12
C HIS A 274 10.50 -1.41 4.83
N PHE A 275 10.60 -0.44 5.74
CA PHE A 275 11.45 0.72 5.56
C PHE A 275 12.94 0.45 5.79
N HIS A 276 13.28 -0.46 6.71
CA HIS A 276 14.66 -0.71 7.12
C HIS A 276 15.21 -2.03 6.59
N GLY A 277 14.40 -3.10 6.60
CA GLY A 277 14.89 -4.47 6.36
C GLY A 277 15.67 -4.60 5.06
N GLY A 278 15.04 -4.25 3.94
CA GLY A 278 15.67 -4.36 2.62
C GLY A 278 16.92 -3.52 2.46
N VAL A 279 16.93 -2.28 2.96
CA VAL A 279 18.06 -1.36 2.79
C VAL A 279 19.24 -1.71 3.70
N LEU A 280 18.98 -2.22 4.91
CA LEU A 280 20.02 -2.71 5.81
C LEU A 280 20.65 -4.01 5.28
N ALA A 281 19.84 -4.95 4.76
CA ALA A 281 20.36 -6.14 4.12
C ALA A 281 21.20 -5.82 2.87
N ALA A 282 20.72 -4.90 2.02
CA ALA A 282 21.47 -4.41 0.87
C ALA A 282 22.80 -3.76 1.27
N ALA A 283 22.82 -3.00 2.38
CA ALA A 283 24.03 -2.41 2.91
C ALA A 283 25.02 -3.46 3.41
N THR A 284 24.57 -4.49 4.14
CA THR A 284 25.45 -5.61 4.54
C THR A 284 26.01 -6.34 3.33
N ALA A 285 25.15 -6.73 2.39
CA ALA A 285 25.58 -7.46 1.19
C ALA A 285 26.59 -6.67 0.35
N TYR A 286 26.43 -5.35 0.25
CA TYR A 286 27.36 -4.49 -0.49
C TYR A 286 28.68 -4.25 0.25
N SER A 287 28.62 -3.94 1.55
CA SER A 287 29.79 -3.44 2.31
C SER A 287 30.55 -4.51 3.10
N GLY A 288 29.90 -5.63 3.44
CA GLY A 288 30.41 -6.61 4.38
C GLY A 288 30.37 -6.16 5.86
N ASP A 289 29.84 -4.98 6.18
CA ASP A 289 29.77 -4.48 7.55
C ASP A 289 28.58 -5.10 8.31
N GLU A 290 28.89 -5.93 9.30
CA GLU A 290 27.91 -6.65 10.11
C GLU A 290 26.98 -5.72 10.92
N LYS A 291 27.36 -4.46 11.15
CA LYS A 291 26.51 -3.51 11.89
C LYS A 291 25.11 -3.40 11.28
N TYR A 292 25.00 -3.40 9.96
CA TYR A 292 23.70 -3.24 9.29
C TYR A 292 22.82 -4.49 9.45
N LEU A 293 23.42 -5.68 9.42
CA LEU A 293 22.68 -6.93 9.64
C LEU A 293 22.24 -7.02 11.09
N ASN A 294 23.08 -6.60 12.03
CA ASN A 294 22.74 -6.55 13.45
C ASN A 294 21.53 -5.62 13.69
N GLU A 295 21.50 -4.43 13.09
CA GLU A 295 20.35 -3.52 13.15
C GLU A 295 19.08 -4.17 12.57
N ALA A 296 19.19 -4.85 11.43
CA ALA A 296 18.05 -5.51 10.78
C ALA A 296 17.50 -6.68 11.63
N MET A 297 18.37 -7.54 12.13
CA MET A 297 17.98 -8.70 12.94
C MET A 297 17.46 -8.29 14.32
N GLN A 298 17.93 -7.19 14.88
CA GLN A 298 17.37 -6.61 16.10
C GLN A 298 15.93 -6.16 15.89
N LEU A 299 15.62 -5.55 14.73
CA LEU A 299 14.24 -5.19 14.36
C LEU A 299 13.36 -6.43 14.15
N VAL A 300 13.87 -7.45 13.46
CA VAL A 300 13.19 -8.74 13.25
C VAL A 300 12.78 -9.37 14.59
N ARG A 301 13.74 -9.51 15.51
CA ARG A 301 13.52 -10.10 16.83
C ARG A 301 12.51 -9.32 17.65
N TYR A 302 12.67 -8.00 17.71
CA TYR A 302 11.78 -7.14 18.49
C TYR A 302 10.33 -7.22 17.99
N LEU A 303 10.11 -7.09 16.67
CA LEU A 303 8.76 -7.15 16.11
C LEU A 303 8.15 -8.55 16.27
N ARG A 304 8.92 -9.61 16.08
CA ARG A 304 8.45 -10.98 16.32
C ARG A 304 8.02 -11.19 17.77
N GLU A 305 8.81 -10.71 18.73
CA GLU A 305 8.53 -10.86 20.15
C GLU A 305 7.35 -10.00 20.63
N HIS A 306 7.31 -8.73 20.23
CA HIS A 306 6.41 -7.76 20.85
C HIS A 306 5.16 -7.42 20.05
N ASN A 307 5.18 -7.58 18.71
CA ASN A 307 4.01 -7.29 17.87
C ASN A 307 3.20 -8.55 17.57
N CYS A 308 3.80 -9.74 17.50
CA CYS A 308 3.08 -10.94 17.10
C CYS A 308 2.28 -11.55 18.26
N ASP A 309 1.00 -11.81 18.03
CA ASP A 309 0.16 -12.51 19.00
C ASP A 309 0.42 -14.02 18.93
N PRO A 310 0.82 -14.69 20.03
CA PRO A 310 1.10 -16.12 20.04
C PRO A 310 -0.15 -17.00 19.87
N GLN A 311 -1.36 -16.45 19.98
CA GLN A 311 -2.59 -17.25 19.89
C GLN A 311 -3.05 -17.47 18.45
N ASP A 312 -2.94 -16.46 17.60
CA ASP A 312 -3.39 -16.52 16.20
C ASP A 312 -2.29 -16.21 15.18
N HIS A 313 -1.07 -15.96 15.66
CA HIS A 313 0.11 -15.67 14.86
C HIS A 313 0.03 -14.37 14.04
N LEU A 314 -0.91 -13.48 14.36
CA LEU A 314 -1.11 -12.22 13.66
C LEU A 314 -0.41 -11.06 14.39
N PRO A 315 0.22 -10.12 13.66
CA PRO A 315 0.88 -8.99 14.28
C PRO A 315 -0.08 -7.84 14.60
N TRP A 316 0.03 -7.30 15.81
CA TRP A 316 -0.49 -5.99 16.17
C TRP A 316 0.30 -4.89 15.44
N HIS A 317 -0.42 -3.85 15.00
CA HIS A 317 0.14 -2.77 14.20
C HIS A 317 1.35 -2.08 14.86
N PHE A 318 1.31 -1.85 16.16
CA PHE A 318 2.43 -1.19 16.85
C PHE A 318 2.53 -1.56 18.31
N THR A 319 3.66 -1.22 18.91
CA THR A 319 3.90 -1.33 20.35
C THR A 319 4.21 0.01 20.96
N ILE A 320 3.84 0.20 22.23
CA ILE A 320 4.34 1.28 23.08
C ILE A 320 5.03 0.61 24.26
N GLN A 321 6.34 0.87 24.45
CA GLN A 321 7.12 0.25 25.52
C GLN A 321 6.99 -1.29 25.56
N GLY A 322 7.07 -1.93 24.38
CA GLY A 322 6.95 -3.39 24.25
C GLY A 322 5.53 -3.96 24.39
N GLN A 323 4.53 -3.12 24.67
CA GLN A 323 3.13 -3.56 24.76
C GLN A 323 2.45 -3.40 23.40
N SER A 324 1.92 -4.50 22.85
CA SER A 324 1.10 -4.53 21.64
C SER A 324 -0.14 -3.63 21.72
N ARG A 325 -0.43 -2.89 20.65
CA ARG A 325 -1.52 -1.90 20.53
C ARG A 325 -2.07 -1.86 19.10
N GLY A 326 -3.26 -1.26 18.96
CA GLY A 326 -3.89 -1.03 17.66
C GLY A 326 -4.77 -2.20 17.23
N SER A 327 -4.63 -2.63 15.98
CA SER A 327 -5.39 -3.75 15.40
C SER A 327 -4.45 -4.70 14.66
N LYS A 328 -4.91 -5.93 14.40
CA LYS A 328 -4.26 -6.89 13.50
C LYS A 328 -4.48 -6.49 12.04
N TRP A 329 -3.92 -5.33 11.70
CA TRP A 329 -4.13 -4.65 10.43
C TRP A 329 -3.41 -5.39 9.29
N GLY A 330 -4.15 -5.74 8.24
CA GLY A 330 -3.69 -6.54 7.12
C GLY A 330 -2.46 -5.95 6.44
N ARG A 331 -2.48 -4.65 6.12
CA ARG A 331 -1.30 -4.01 5.53
C ARG A 331 -0.14 -3.85 6.54
N GLY A 332 -0.41 -3.79 7.84
CA GLY A 332 0.64 -3.87 8.87
C GLY A 332 1.43 -5.18 8.78
N ALA A 333 0.73 -6.31 8.70
CA ALA A 333 1.35 -7.62 8.44
C ALA A 333 2.08 -7.65 7.08
N ALA A 334 1.52 -7.01 6.05
CA ALA A 334 2.15 -6.90 4.74
C ALA A 334 3.49 -6.14 4.78
N HIS A 335 3.63 -5.10 5.60
CA HIS A 335 4.89 -4.40 5.73
C HIS A 335 5.99 -5.25 6.39
N ILE A 336 5.63 -6.10 7.36
CA ILE A 336 6.56 -7.09 7.90
C ILE A 336 7.07 -7.99 6.79
N LEU A 337 6.13 -8.63 6.07
CA LEU A 337 6.46 -9.56 4.99
C LEU A 337 7.27 -8.90 3.87
N TRP A 338 6.95 -7.66 3.48
CA TRP A 338 7.76 -6.93 2.51
C TRP A 338 9.20 -6.70 2.96
N GLY A 339 9.41 -6.35 4.23
CA GLY A 339 10.76 -6.16 4.75
C GLY A 339 11.56 -7.46 4.77
N LEU A 340 10.96 -8.56 5.27
CA LEU A 340 11.58 -9.89 5.28
C LEU A 340 11.91 -10.37 3.87
N ASP A 341 10.95 -10.22 2.94
CA ASP A 341 11.11 -10.52 1.53
C ASP A 341 12.33 -9.80 0.93
N LEU A 342 12.44 -8.50 1.16
CA LEU A 342 13.56 -7.69 0.66
C LEU A 342 14.89 -8.06 1.32
N MET A 343 14.91 -8.43 2.61
CA MET A 343 16.12 -8.92 3.25
C MET A 343 16.65 -10.18 2.57
N LEU A 344 15.78 -11.18 2.38
CA LEU A 344 16.14 -12.43 1.70
C LEU A 344 16.52 -12.20 0.23
N ARG A 345 15.92 -11.19 -0.40
CA ARG A 345 16.22 -10.82 -1.78
C ARG A 345 17.59 -10.20 -1.95
N PHE A 346 17.93 -9.23 -1.09
CA PHE A 346 19.16 -8.46 -1.23
C PHE A 346 20.36 -9.11 -0.55
N PHE A 347 20.14 -10.03 0.40
CA PHE A 347 21.23 -10.75 1.05
C PHE A 347 20.91 -12.25 1.24
N PRO A 348 20.62 -13.00 0.16
CA PRO A 348 20.28 -14.43 0.27
C PRO A 348 21.39 -15.28 0.92
N GLU A 349 22.64 -14.86 0.76
CA GLU A 349 23.86 -15.46 1.33
C GLU A 349 24.16 -15.04 2.77
N MET A 350 23.25 -14.34 3.44
CA MET A 350 23.34 -14.04 4.87
C MET A 350 23.62 -15.29 5.73
N PRO A 351 24.15 -15.12 6.96
CA PRO A 351 24.34 -16.22 7.90
C PRO A 351 23.11 -17.14 8.00
N ALA A 352 23.33 -18.45 7.97
CA ALA A 352 22.27 -19.44 7.81
C ALA A 352 21.24 -19.42 8.95
N ASP A 353 21.69 -19.10 10.16
CA ASP A 353 20.86 -18.91 11.35
C ASP A 353 19.95 -17.69 11.22
N CYS A 354 20.48 -16.54 10.78
CA CYS A 354 19.68 -15.34 10.49
C CYS A 354 18.64 -15.61 9.41
N ARG A 355 19.03 -16.32 8.34
CA ARG A 355 18.12 -16.73 7.27
C ARG A 355 16.99 -17.63 7.79
N GLN A 356 17.33 -18.62 8.62
CA GLN A 356 16.36 -19.53 9.18
C GLN A 356 15.40 -18.80 10.13
N GLU A 357 15.89 -17.87 10.94
CA GLU A 357 15.06 -17.07 11.84
C GLU A 357 14.01 -16.23 11.10
N ILE A 358 14.39 -15.65 9.95
CA ILE A 358 13.47 -14.94 9.05
C ILE A 358 12.43 -15.90 8.48
N LEU A 359 12.87 -17.06 7.96
CA LEU A 359 11.97 -18.05 7.38
C LEU A 359 10.98 -18.62 8.38
N ASP A 360 11.42 -18.89 9.61
CA ASP A 360 10.56 -19.35 10.69
C ASP A 360 9.49 -18.30 11.02
N TRP A 361 9.84 -17.01 10.94
CA TRP A 361 8.87 -15.94 11.16
C TRP A 361 7.89 -15.79 9.99
N VAL A 362 8.35 -15.97 8.75
CA VAL A 362 7.45 -16.04 7.59
C VAL A 362 6.48 -17.22 7.75
N GLU A 363 6.96 -18.42 8.08
CA GLU A 363 6.11 -19.59 8.33
C GLU A 363 5.10 -19.34 9.44
N TYR A 364 5.53 -18.70 10.54
CA TYR A 364 4.67 -18.30 11.65
C TYR A 364 3.51 -17.40 11.20
N LEU A 365 3.82 -16.33 10.46
CA LEU A 365 2.80 -15.43 9.90
C LEU A 365 1.89 -16.19 8.93
N GLY A 366 2.44 -17.12 8.16
CA GLY A 366 1.71 -17.93 7.17
C GLY A 366 0.60 -18.76 7.77
N GLU A 367 0.83 -19.34 8.94
CA GLU A 367 -0.21 -20.06 9.71
C GLU A 367 -1.39 -19.16 10.08
N GLY A 368 -1.11 -17.96 10.59
CA GLY A 368 -2.16 -16.99 10.92
C GLY A 368 -2.94 -16.54 9.68
N LEU A 369 -2.24 -16.28 8.58
CA LEU A 369 -2.86 -15.88 7.31
C LEU A 369 -3.72 -16.98 6.69
N LEU A 370 -3.31 -18.25 6.78
CA LEU A 370 -4.11 -19.40 6.34
C LEU A 370 -5.44 -19.48 7.11
N ALA A 371 -5.42 -19.21 8.42
CA ALA A 371 -6.60 -19.29 9.27
C ALA A 371 -7.64 -18.19 8.98
N CYS A 372 -7.21 -17.05 8.43
CA CYS A 372 -8.08 -15.88 8.23
C CYS A 372 -8.33 -15.52 6.76
N GLN A 373 -7.86 -16.32 5.79
CA GLN A 373 -8.19 -16.10 4.38
C GLN A 373 -9.70 -16.24 4.15
N ARG A 374 -10.27 -15.30 3.41
CA ARG A 374 -11.69 -15.33 3.04
C ARG A 374 -11.96 -16.41 1.99
N PRO A 375 -13.20 -16.92 1.89
CA PRO A 375 -13.57 -17.89 0.86
C PRO A 375 -13.37 -17.39 -0.59
N ASP A 376 -13.44 -16.07 -0.80
CA ASP A 376 -13.22 -15.43 -2.11
C ASP A 376 -11.73 -15.27 -2.48
N GLY A 377 -10.82 -15.58 -1.54
CA GLY A 377 -9.37 -15.51 -1.72
C GLY A 377 -8.69 -14.24 -1.20
N LEU A 378 -9.46 -13.23 -0.79
CA LEU A 378 -8.94 -11.99 -0.21
C LEU A 378 -8.67 -12.12 1.30
N TRP A 379 -8.00 -11.14 1.88
CA TRP A 379 -7.96 -10.92 3.32
C TRP A 379 -8.73 -9.66 3.70
N HIS A 380 -9.18 -9.62 4.95
CA HIS A 380 -9.79 -8.46 5.54
C HIS A 380 -8.75 -7.39 5.92
N ASN A 381 -9.12 -6.11 5.86
CA ASN A 381 -8.30 -4.98 6.32
C ASN A 381 -7.88 -5.17 7.78
N ILE A 382 -8.73 -5.78 8.61
CA ILE A 382 -8.38 -6.27 9.93
C ILE A 382 -8.52 -7.79 9.91
N LEU A 383 -7.38 -8.48 10.00
CA LEU A 383 -7.25 -9.90 9.66
C LEU A 383 -8.14 -10.81 10.51
N ASP A 384 -8.28 -10.50 11.79
CA ASP A 384 -9.12 -11.26 12.74
C ASP A 384 -10.57 -10.77 12.80
N GLN A 385 -10.95 -9.75 12.03
CA GLN A 385 -12.28 -9.13 12.10
C GLN A 385 -13.02 -9.17 10.76
N LYS A 386 -13.93 -10.15 10.64
CA LYS A 386 -14.76 -10.41 9.45
C LYS A 386 -15.68 -9.26 9.03
N ALA A 387 -15.98 -8.33 9.94
CA ALA A 387 -16.80 -7.15 9.65
C ALA A 387 -16.03 -6.04 8.93
N SER A 388 -14.69 -6.08 8.92
CA SER A 388 -13.90 -5.10 8.17
C SER A 388 -13.93 -5.39 6.67
N ALA A 389 -13.75 -4.36 5.85
CA ALA A 389 -13.71 -4.50 4.39
C ALA A 389 -12.57 -5.44 3.94
N PRO A 390 -12.67 -6.12 2.78
CA PRO A 390 -11.52 -6.76 2.18
C PRO A 390 -10.43 -5.72 1.82
N ASP A 391 -9.16 -6.12 1.86
CA ASP A 391 -8.04 -5.24 1.50
C ASP A 391 -7.14 -5.94 0.46
N THR A 392 -7.11 -5.39 -0.76
CA THR A 392 -6.25 -5.91 -1.83
C THR A 392 -4.79 -5.54 -1.62
N SER A 393 -4.48 -4.49 -0.86
CA SER A 393 -3.09 -4.07 -0.64
C SER A 393 -2.31 -5.11 0.16
N CYS A 394 -2.90 -5.68 1.21
CA CYS A 394 -2.29 -6.78 1.96
C CYS A 394 -2.33 -8.09 1.17
N THR A 395 -3.44 -8.36 0.46
CA THR A 395 -3.60 -9.57 -0.35
C THR A 395 -2.52 -9.68 -1.43
N MET A 396 -2.20 -8.58 -2.12
CA MET A 396 -1.11 -8.53 -3.10
C MET A 396 0.25 -8.86 -2.49
N CYS A 397 0.54 -8.33 -1.29
CA CYS A 397 1.78 -8.64 -0.58
C CYS A 397 1.86 -10.14 -0.25
N PHE A 398 0.82 -10.70 0.34
CA PHE A 398 0.80 -12.11 0.71
C PHE A 398 0.95 -12.99 -0.53
N LEU A 399 0.22 -12.67 -1.61
CA LEU A 399 0.36 -13.38 -2.88
C LEU A 399 1.79 -13.30 -3.42
N ALA A 400 2.38 -12.10 -3.48
CA ALA A 400 3.72 -11.88 -4.01
C ALA A 400 4.81 -12.60 -3.20
N VAL A 401 4.87 -12.33 -1.88
CA VAL A 401 5.95 -12.81 -1.01
C VAL A 401 5.95 -14.33 -0.93
N TYR A 402 4.79 -14.95 -0.65
CA TYR A 402 4.73 -16.40 -0.55
C TYR A 402 4.94 -17.07 -1.92
N SER A 403 4.41 -16.51 -3.02
CA SER A 403 4.69 -17.08 -4.34
C SER A 403 6.18 -17.05 -4.66
N ARG A 404 6.87 -15.93 -4.39
CA ARG A 404 8.31 -15.80 -4.60
C ARG A 404 9.12 -16.78 -3.75
N LEU A 405 8.81 -16.91 -2.46
CA LEU A 405 9.51 -17.84 -1.57
C LEU A 405 9.30 -19.30 -1.98
N LEU A 406 8.10 -19.66 -2.46
CA LEU A 406 7.82 -20.98 -3.02
C LEU A 406 8.60 -21.21 -4.32
N ASN A 407 8.60 -20.23 -5.24
CA ASN A 407 9.36 -20.27 -6.50
C ASN A 407 10.86 -20.47 -6.26
N GLN A 408 11.40 -19.89 -5.18
CA GLN A 408 12.81 -20.00 -4.82
C GLN A 408 13.14 -21.29 -4.04
N GLY A 409 12.13 -22.07 -3.65
CA GLY A 409 12.30 -23.30 -2.85
C GLY A 409 12.58 -23.05 -1.37
N TRP A 410 12.26 -21.86 -0.85
CA TRP A 410 12.49 -21.48 0.55
C TRP A 410 11.38 -21.97 1.48
N LEU A 411 10.18 -22.20 0.95
CA LEU A 411 9.01 -22.72 1.67
C LEU A 411 8.41 -23.94 0.93
N PRO A 412 7.74 -24.86 1.64
CA PRO A 412 7.14 -26.04 1.02
C PRO A 412 5.91 -25.67 0.18
N VAL A 413 5.96 -25.96 -1.12
CA VAL A 413 4.88 -25.64 -2.08
C VAL A 413 3.49 -26.13 -1.66
N PRO A 414 3.29 -27.40 -1.22
CA PRO A 414 1.95 -27.92 -0.98
C PRO A 414 1.13 -27.15 0.05
N LYS A 415 1.79 -26.55 1.05
CA LYS A 415 1.14 -25.87 2.18
C LYS A 415 0.35 -24.63 1.76
N TYR A 416 0.96 -23.76 0.95
CA TYR A 416 0.37 -22.47 0.58
C TYR A 416 -0.23 -22.45 -0.82
N ARG A 417 -0.05 -23.50 -1.63
CA ARG A 417 -0.49 -23.49 -3.04
C ARG A 417 -1.96 -23.13 -3.22
N ASN A 418 -2.86 -23.67 -2.39
CA ASN A 418 -4.28 -23.34 -2.51
C ASN A 418 -4.60 -21.90 -2.07
N MET A 419 -3.94 -21.43 -1.00
CA MET A 419 -4.06 -20.05 -0.51
C MET A 419 -3.69 -19.06 -1.62
N LEU A 420 -2.55 -19.30 -2.30
CA LEU A 420 -2.06 -18.44 -3.37
C LEU A 420 -2.91 -18.53 -4.64
N ARG A 421 -3.42 -19.72 -4.99
CA ARG A 421 -4.33 -19.88 -6.12
C ARG A 421 -5.63 -19.08 -5.93
N LEU A 422 -6.21 -19.11 -4.72
CA LEU A 422 -7.42 -18.34 -4.41
C LEU A 422 -7.13 -16.84 -4.44
N ALA A 423 -6.02 -16.42 -3.83
CA ALA A 423 -5.59 -15.01 -3.82
C ALA A 423 -5.29 -14.49 -5.24
N GLY A 424 -4.63 -15.26 -6.10
CA GLY A 424 -4.38 -14.92 -7.50
C GLY A 424 -5.68 -14.71 -8.28
N LYS A 425 -6.63 -15.64 -8.14
CA LYS A 425 -7.97 -15.50 -8.74
C LYS A 425 -8.71 -14.27 -8.23
N ALA A 426 -8.62 -13.98 -6.92
CA ALA A 426 -9.16 -12.77 -6.35
C ALA A 426 -8.53 -11.52 -6.98
N MET A 427 -7.20 -11.44 -7.03
CA MET A 427 -6.52 -10.27 -7.57
C MET A 427 -6.84 -10.03 -9.04
N LEU A 428 -6.97 -11.08 -9.85
CA LEU A 428 -7.40 -10.95 -11.25
C LEU A 428 -8.82 -10.40 -11.38
N ARG A 429 -9.75 -10.76 -10.48
CA ARG A 429 -11.10 -10.16 -10.43
C ARG A 429 -11.10 -8.72 -9.95
N MET A 430 -10.17 -8.37 -9.06
CA MET A 430 -10.09 -7.06 -8.42
C MET A 430 -9.28 -6.04 -9.22
N CYS A 431 -8.65 -6.44 -10.33
CA CYS A 431 -7.82 -5.56 -11.14
C CYS A 431 -8.43 -5.22 -12.50
N TYR A 432 -8.14 -4.00 -12.96
CA TYR A 432 -8.52 -3.53 -14.30
C TYR A 432 -7.58 -2.41 -14.74
N ARG A 433 -7.10 -2.46 -15.97
CA ARG A 433 -6.18 -1.49 -16.59
C ARG A 433 -5.01 -1.11 -15.68
N GLY A 434 -4.37 -2.12 -15.08
CA GLY A 434 -3.19 -1.95 -14.24
C GLY A 434 -3.41 -1.34 -12.86
N GLY A 435 -4.66 -1.15 -12.45
CA GLY A 435 -4.97 -0.84 -11.05
C GLY A 435 -5.91 -1.86 -10.42
N PHE A 436 -6.17 -1.68 -9.13
CA PHE A 436 -6.87 -2.63 -8.27
C PHE A 436 -7.81 -1.91 -7.30
N ALA A 437 -9.01 -2.47 -7.09
CA ALA A 437 -10.01 -1.98 -6.15
C ALA A 437 -9.72 -2.41 -4.71
N GLU A 438 -10.47 -1.88 -3.74
CA GLU A 438 -10.38 -2.26 -2.31
C GLU A 438 -8.98 -2.06 -1.68
N ASN A 439 -8.25 -1.05 -2.14
CA ASN A 439 -7.00 -0.64 -1.50
C ASN A 439 -7.32 0.23 -0.28
N CYS A 440 -7.03 -0.24 0.93
CA CYS A 440 -7.13 0.60 2.12
C CYS A 440 -6.23 1.84 1.99
N SER A 441 -6.76 3.03 2.24
CA SER A 441 -5.99 4.29 2.18
C SER A 441 -4.88 4.36 3.22
N GLY A 442 -3.93 5.31 3.06
CA GLY A 442 -2.86 5.57 4.03
C GLY A 442 -3.41 5.64 5.46
N THR A 443 -2.81 4.89 6.38
CA THR A 443 -3.37 4.61 7.71
C THR A 443 -2.27 4.82 8.73
N GLY A 444 -2.54 5.65 9.74
CA GLY A 444 -1.61 5.92 10.83
C GLY A 444 -1.89 5.05 12.06
N PHE A 445 -1.21 5.35 13.17
CA PHE A 445 -1.43 4.63 14.43
C PHE A 445 -2.69 5.11 15.12
N ALA A 446 -3.57 4.18 15.45
CA ALA A 446 -4.69 4.42 16.35
C ALA A 446 -4.81 3.29 17.37
N LEU A 447 -5.21 3.65 18.59
CA LEU A 447 -5.56 2.68 19.63
C LEU A 447 -6.93 2.03 19.36
N SER A 448 -7.85 2.77 18.75
CA SER A 448 -9.20 2.29 18.46
C SER A 448 -9.24 1.45 17.19
N GLN A 449 -9.82 0.26 17.26
CA GLN A 449 -10.08 -0.59 16.10
C GLN A 449 -11.00 0.08 15.08
N ASP A 450 -11.94 0.91 15.56
CA ASP A 450 -12.89 1.68 14.77
C ASP A 450 -12.20 2.56 13.71
N TYR A 451 -11.04 3.14 14.06
CA TYR A 451 -10.23 3.92 13.10
C TYR A 451 -9.81 3.09 11.89
N TYR A 452 -9.43 1.83 12.09
CA TYR A 452 -9.01 0.92 11.02
C TYR A 452 -10.22 0.45 10.21
N ILE A 453 -11.33 0.11 10.87
CA ILE A 453 -12.57 -0.31 10.21
C ILE A 453 -13.07 0.77 9.25
N ARG A 454 -12.96 2.04 9.65
CA ARG A 454 -13.44 3.19 8.88
C ARG A 454 -12.48 3.71 7.82
N ARG A 455 -11.34 3.07 7.60
CA ARG A 455 -10.41 3.55 6.57
C ARG A 455 -11.07 3.47 5.20
N PRO A 456 -10.99 4.54 4.39
CA PRO A 456 -11.56 4.51 3.05
C PRO A 456 -10.77 3.54 2.19
N HIS A 457 -11.49 2.71 1.44
CA HIS A 457 -10.92 1.80 0.45
C HIS A 457 -11.16 2.39 -0.94
N ASN A 458 -10.08 2.51 -1.70
CA ASN A 458 -10.09 3.17 -3.00
C ASN A 458 -9.57 2.19 -4.05
N PHE A 459 -9.73 2.53 -5.31
CA PHE A 459 -8.92 1.88 -6.33
C PHE A 459 -7.61 2.64 -6.54
N ARG A 460 -6.54 1.90 -6.79
CA ARG A 460 -5.18 2.43 -6.90
C ARG A 460 -4.41 1.74 -8.03
N MET A 461 -3.46 2.48 -8.62
CA MET A 461 -2.39 1.90 -9.46
C MET A 461 -1.08 1.87 -8.68
N SER A 462 -0.33 0.78 -8.79
CA SER A 462 0.97 0.59 -8.13
C SER A 462 1.70 -0.59 -8.73
N GLY A 463 3.03 -0.53 -8.78
CA GLY A 463 3.87 -1.67 -9.14
C GLY A 463 3.71 -2.92 -8.25
N GLN A 464 3.06 -2.81 -7.09
CA GLN A 464 2.69 -3.98 -6.26
C GLN A 464 1.83 -5.00 -7.01
N LEU A 465 0.94 -4.53 -7.89
CA LEU A 465 0.07 -5.40 -8.67
C LEU A 465 0.89 -6.30 -9.60
N ALA A 466 1.87 -5.72 -10.29
CA ALA A 466 2.76 -6.49 -11.16
C ALA A 466 3.55 -7.54 -10.38
N LEU A 467 4.11 -7.17 -9.23
CA LEU A 467 4.86 -8.11 -8.40
C LEU A 467 3.98 -9.28 -7.95
N ALA A 468 2.74 -9.02 -7.52
CA ALA A 468 1.81 -10.05 -7.09
C ALA A 468 1.42 -11.01 -8.24
N LEU A 469 1.04 -10.46 -9.39
CA LEU A 469 0.57 -11.27 -10.52
C LEU A 469 1.70 -12.03 -11.22
N VAL A 470 2.89 -11.44 -11.37
CA VAL A 470 4.03 -12.11 -12.01
C VAL A 470 4.58 -13.25 -11.15
N GLU A 471 4.72 -13.05 -9.82
CA GLU A 471 5.19 -14.14 -8.96
C GLU A 471 4.16 -15.28 -8.87
N ALA A 472 2.87 -14.96 -8.88
CA ALA A 472 1.80 -15.95 -8.98
C ALA A 472 1.84 -16.69 -10.33
N ASP A 473 2.05 -15.99 -11.45
CA ASP A 473 2.19 -16.59 -12.79
C ASP A 473 3.39 -17.53 -12.86
N ARG A 474 4.53 -17.16 -12.30
CA ARG A 474 5.72 -18.03 -12.23
C ARG A 474 5.44 -19.33 -11.48
N LEU A 475 4.66 -19.27 -10.40
CA LEU A 475 4.36 -20.42 -9.56
C LEU A 475 3.23 -21.30 -10.11
N LEU A 476 2.21 -20.68 -10.70
CA LEU A 476 0.93 -21.31 -11.02
C LEU A 476 0.66 -21.42 -12.53
N GLY A 477 1.39 -20.66 -13.37
CA GLY A 477 1.21 -20.48 -14.82
C GLY A 477 1.14 -21.75 -15.65
N ASP A 478 1.84 -22.80 -15.24
CA ASP A 478 1.81 -24.09 -15.93
C ASP A 478 0.53 -24.90 -15.69
N SER A 479 -0.33 -24.45 -14.77
CA SER A 479 -1.66 -25.03 -14.56
C SER A 479 -2.69 -24.33 -15.46
N GLN A 480 -3.48 -25.12 -16.20
CA GLN A 480 -4.42 -24.65 -17.25
C GLN A 480 -5.42 -23.55 -16.85
N SER A 481 -5.58 -23.22 -15.57
CA SER A 481 -6.49 -22.16 -15.10
C SER A 481 -6.28 -21.85 -13.60
N TRP A 482 -5.10 -21.34 -13.23
CA TRP A 482 -5.10 -20.43 -12.08
C TRP A 482 -5.66 -19.09 -12.55
#